data_AF-A0A8S2UPB1-F1
#
_entry.id   AF-A0A8S2UPB1-F1
#
_cell.length_a   1.000
_cell.length_b   1.000
_cell.length_c   1.000
_cell.angle_alpha   90.00
_cell.angle_beta   90.00
_cell.angle_gamma   90.00
#
_symmetry.space_group_name_H-M   'P 1'
#
loop_
_entity.id
_entity.type
_entity.pdbx_description
1 polymer ?
#
loop_
_entity_poly.entity_id
_entity_poly.type
_entity_poly.pdbx_seq_one_letter_code
_entity_poly.pdbx_strand_id
1 'polypeptide(L)'
;MSKTSVLRIQSSEGTKRLDFNSQDTYKSIYEKVMKFLEKPKLKHPFFQVAQIFSLSSLDDFTLYKEKNKQLPLGRTQNKTNLKHGDMIYLVPERANLFPTDTNSSLHVPTDIKSDTPTNGNSYASPKVGSFQINNLTKSSTNATDIREDDVDIQLDKLDGRIPRKRDPQLCHHNVHGKCLHCIPIEPYDEEFLKNRNPPIKHMSFRASIRKLQSSTAGERNTFASLENISCSIKEKCATGHAPWPKGVCTKCQPNPVTLMRQPYRHVDNIMFENGNMVNRFLNYWRSSGHQRIGFLYGRYEIYDGVPLGVRAVVSAIYEPPQ
;
A
#
# COMPACT_ATOMS: atom_id res chain seq x y z
N MET A 1 -34.91 38.16 0.97
CA MET A 1 -33.73 37.41 1.47
C MET A 1 -33.87 35.95 1.03
N SER A 2 -33.02 35.46 0.11
CA SER A 2 -33.11 34.06 -0.34
C SER A 2 -32.66 33.12 0.78
N LYS A 3 -33.50 32.15 1.13
CA LYS A 3 -33.21 31.18 2.19
C LYS A 3 -32.07 30.26 1.75
N THR A 4 -30.88 30.46 2.30
CA THR A 4 -29.72 29.59 2.05
C THR A 4 -30.00 28.19 2.59
N SER A 5 -29.89 27.19 1.72
CA SER A 5 -30.08 25.78 2.06
C SER A 5 -28.73 25.05 2.01
N VAL A 6 -28.62 23.92 2.71
CA VAL A 6 -27.35 23.19 2.85
C VAL A 6 -27.50 21.80 2.25
N LEU A 7 -26.57 21.39 1.40
CA LEU A 7 -26.39 20.02 0.93
C LEU A 7 -25.24 19.35 1.68
N ARG A 8 -25.30 18.04 1.82
CA ARG A 8 -24.20 17.24 2.35
C ARG A 8 -23.58 16.44 1.20
N ILE A 9 -22.36 16.75 0.82
CA ILE A 9 -21.61 16.05 -0.23
C ILE A 9 -20.76 14.96 0.43
N GLN A 10 -21.03 13.70 0.14
CA GLN A 10 -20.27 12.56 0.63
C GLN A 10 -19.29 12.06 -0.43
N SER A 11 -18.01 11.98 -0.08
CA SER A 11 -16.95 11.35 -0.86
C SER A 11 -16.27 10.24 -0.05
N SER A 12 -15.26 9.57 -0.64
CA SER A 12 -14.42 8.60 0.06
C SER A 12 -13.61 9.19 1.22
N GLU A 13 -13.43 10.51 1.26
CA GLU A 13 -12.70 11.22 2.32
C GLU A 13 -13.61 11.76 3.43
N GLY A 14 -14.93 11.60 3.28
CA GLY A 14 -15.92 12.01 4.28
C GLY A 14 -17.04 12.87 3.71
N THR A 15 -17.82 13.48 4.60
CA THR A 15 -19.00 14.29 4.23
C THR A 15 -18.76 15.75 4.53
N LYS A 16 -19.05 16.63 3.56
CA LYS A 16 -18.89 18.08 3.68
C LYS A 16 -20.17 18.81 3.36
N ARG A 17 -20.34 20.01 3.93
CA ARG A 17 -21.55 20.83 3.75
C ARG A 17 -21.32 21.85 2.64
N LEU A 18 -22.28 21.96 1.72
CA LEU A 18 -22.27 22.89 0.60
C LEU A 18 -23.52 23.77 0.64
N ASP A 19 -23.34 25.08 0.66
CA ASP A 19 -24.45 26.03 0.63
C ASP A 19 -24.98 26.21 -0.80
N PHE A 20 -26.30 26.16 -0.94
CA PHE A 20 -27.00 26.34 -2.21
C PHE A 20 -28.28 27.17 -2.04
N ASN A 21 -28.68 27.81 -3.13
CA ASN A 21 -29.88 28.63 -3.22
C ASN A 21 -30.92 27.96 -4.13
N SER A 22 -32.18 28.33 -3.97
CA SER A 22 -33.29 27.78 -4.79
C SER A 22 -33.23 28.15 -6.28
N GLN A 23 -32.32 29.05 -6.67
CA GLN A 23 -32.05 29.44 -8.06
C GLN A 23 -30.82 28.73 -8.66
N ASP A 24 -30.11 27.91 -7.87
CA ASP A 24 -28.94 27.18 -8.34
C ASP A 24 -29.37 26.05 -9.30
N THR A 25 -28.72 26.00 -10.46
CA THR A 25 -28.83 24.91 -11.45
C THR A 25 -27.90 23.76 -11.07
N TYR A 26 -28.11 22.55 -11.61
CA TYR A 26 -27.18 21.44 -11.35
C TYR A 26 -25.76 21.80 -11.80
N LYS A 27 -25.58 22.47 -12.95
CA LYS A 27 -24.29 22.97 -13.40
C LYS A 27 -23.59 23.83 -12.33
N SER A 28 -24.32 24.78 -11.73
CA SER A 28 -23.75 25.62 -10.66
C SER A 28 -23.37 24.83 -9.41
N ILE A 29 -24.07 23.73 -9.11
CA ILE A 29 -23.72 22.82 -8.00
C ILE A 29 -22.43 22.06 -8.32
N TYR A 30 -22.29 21.52 -9.53
CA TYR A 30 -21.06 20.87 -9.99
C TYR A 30 -19.85 21.82 -9.93
N GLU A 31 -20.01 23.08 -10.37
CA GLU A 31 -18.96 24.11 -10.28
C GLU A 31 -18.60 24.47 -8.83
N LYS A 32 -19.60 24.57 -7.94
CA LYS A 32 -19.38 24.82 -6.50
C LYS A 32 -18.65 23.65 -5.83
N VAL A 33 -18.97 22.42 -6.20
CA VAL A 33 -18.28 21.21 -5.74
C VAL A 33 -16.81 21.22 -6.22
N MET A 34 -16.55 21.56 -7.49
CA MET A 34 -15.18 21.67 -8.00
C MET A 34 -14.35 22.72 -7.29
N LYS A 35 -14.87 23.96 -7.17
CA LYS A 35 -14.18 25.03 -6.42
C LYS A 35 -13.91 24.65 -4.97
N PHE A 36 -14.76 23.81 -4.40
CA PHE A 36 -14.58 23.32 -3.04
C PHE A 36 -13.45 22.27 -2.96
N LEU A 37 -13.27 21.44 -4.00
CA LEU A 37 -12.19 20.46 -4.11
C LEU A 37 -10.83 21.11 -4.46
N GLU A 38 -10.84 22.20 -5.24
CA GLU A 38 -9.63 22.93 -5.65
C GLU A 38 -8.98 23.79 -4.55
N LYS A 39 -9.62 24.00 -3.39
CA LYS A 39 -9.05 24.86 -2.35
C LYS A 39 -7.69 24.30 -1.86
N PRO A 40 -6.57 25.02 -2.09
CA PRO A 40 -5.25 24.52 -1.76
C PRO A 40 -5.08 24.53 -0.23
N LYS A 41 -4.98 23.35 0.37
CA LYS A 41 -4.42 23.24 1.71
C LYS A 41 -2.88 23.29 1.58
N LEU A 42 -2.33 24.42 2.01
CA LEU A 42 -0.94 24.70 2.39
C LEU A 42 0.12 24.84 1.27
N LYS A 43 0.68 26.06 1.19
CA LYS A 43 1.95 26.40 0.53
C LYS A 43 3.12 25.90 1.38
N HIS A 44 3.55 24.64 1.21
CA HIS A 44 4.90 24.24 1.60
C HIS A 44 5.52 23.33 0.53
N PRO A 45 6.78 23.58 0.13
CA PRO A 45 7.40 22.95 -1.05
C PRO A 45 7.87 21.51 -0.83
N PHE A 46 7.44 20.83 0.25
CA PHE A 46 7.91 19.49 0.61
C PHE A 46 6.81 18.43 0.73
N PHE A 47 5.57 18.76 0.33
CA PHE A 47 4.42 17.87 0.45
C PHE A 47 3.75 17.64 -0.91
N GLN A 48 4.40 16.91 -1.82
CA GLN A 48 3.76 16.40 -3.02
C GLN A 48 3.14 15.02 -2.74
N VAL A 49 2.23 14.98 -1.77
CA VAL A 49 1.23 13.91 -1.64
C VAL A 49 -0.14 14.56 -1.60
N ALA A 50 -0.50 15.13 -2.75
CA ALA A 50 -1.86 15.53 -3.06
C ALA A 50 -2.12 15.23 -4.53
N GLN A 51 -2.12 13.95 -4.88
CA GLN A 51 -2.93 13.48 -6.00
C GLN A 51 -4.37 13.29 -5.49
N ILE A 52 -4.91 14.31 -4.82
CA ILE A 52 -6.32 14.34 -4.40
C ILE A 52 -7.09 14.81 -5.62
N PHE A 53 -7.26 13.82 -6.50
CA PHE A 53 -7.94 13.85 -7.78
C PHE A 53 -7.43 14.93 -8.74
N SER A 54 -6.80 14.50 -9.84
CA SER A 54 -6.59 15.32 -11.03
C SER A 54 -7.93 15.64 -11.72
N LEU A 55 -9.00 15.99 -10.98
CA LEU A 55 -10.23 16.52 -11.56
C LEU A 55 -9.84 17.89 -12.11
N SER A 56 -9.68 17.94 -13.42
CA SER A 56 -9.36 19.13 -14.17
C SER A 56 -10.60 19.64 -14.91
N SER A 57 -11.66 18.81 -14.96
CA SER A 57 -12.92 19.06 -15.63
C SER A 57 -14.12 18.67 -14.76
N LEU A 58 -15.27 19.27 -15.06
CA LEU A 58 -16.59 18.87 -14.55
C LEU A 58 -16.95 17.43 -14.95
N ASP A 59 -16.24 16.85 -15.91
CA ASP A 59 -16.46 15.49 -16.42
C ASP A 59 -15.73 14.41 -15.64
N ASP A 60 -14.86 14.77 -14.69
CA ASP A 60 -14.04 13.78 -13.98
C ASP A 60 -14.78 13.15 -12.77
N PHE A 61 -16.00 13.59 -12.49
CA PHE A 61 -16.82 13.06 -11.39
C PHE A 61 -18.31 13.22 -11.67
N THR A 62 -19.10 12.30 -11.12
CA THR A 62 -20.55 12.31 -11.23
C THR A 62 -21.19 12.39 -9.84
N LEU A 63 -22.24 13.20 -9.73
CA LEU A 63 -23.02 13.39 -8.50
C LEU A 63 -24.30 12.57 -8.55
N TYR A 64 -24.61 11.88 -7.44
CA TYR A 64 -25.83 11.08 -7.30
C TYR A 64 -26.63 11.53 -6.08
N LYS A 65 -27.96 11.57 -6.20
CA LYS A 65 -28.86 11.85 -5.07
C LYS A 65 -29.11 10.60 -4.21
N GLU A 66 -29.09 9.43 -4.85
CA GLU A 66 -29.37 8.16 -4.22
C GLU A 66 -28.08 7.38 -3.94
N LYS A 67 -28.09 6.63 -2.84
CA LYS A 67 -26.95 5.80 -2.42
C LYS A 67 -26.64 4.66 -3.39
N ASN A 68 -27.65 4.19 -4.14
CA ASN A 68 -27.54 3.14 -5.14
C ASN A 68 -26.79 3.58 -6.42
N LYS A 69 -26.51 4.89 -6.58
CA LYS A 69 -25.79 5.48 -7.72
C LYS A 69 -26.40 5.14 -9.09
N GLN A 70 -27.72 4.91 -9.16
CA GLN A 70 -28.37 4.49 -10.41
C GLN A 70 -28.66 5.64 -11.37
N LEU A 71 -29.09 6.80 -10.85
CA LEU A 71 -29.43 7.97 -11.67
C LEU A 71 -28.52 9.16 -11.33
N PRO A 72 -27.66 9.61 -12.27
CA PRO A 72 -26.82 10.77 -12.05
C PRO A 72 -27.63 12.07 -12.07
N LEU A 73 -27.19 13.07 -11.31
CA LEU A 73 -27.72 14.42 -11.41
C LEU A 73 -27.36 15.00 -12.78
N GLY A 74 -28.37 15.22 -13.62
CA GLY A 74 -28.20 15.68 -15.00
C GLY A 74 -27.56 17.06 -15.06
N ARG A 75 -26.35 17.15 -15.63
CA ARG A 75 -25.57 18.39 -15.76
C ARG A 75 -26.29 19.49 -16.57
N THR A 76 -27.25 19.11 -17.42
CA THR A 76 -28.00 19.98 -18.34
C THR A 76 -29.39 20.40 -17.83
N GLN A 77 -29.83 19.92 -16.68
CA GLN A 77 -31.14 20.30 -16.13
C GLN A 77 -31.07 21.65 -15.41
N ASN A 78 -31.96 22.58 -15.80
CA ASN A 78 -31.98 23.96 -15.28
C ASN A 78 -32.61 24.08 -13.88
N LYS A 79 -33.37 23.07 -13.42
CA LYS A 79 -34.06 23.12 -12.13
C LYS A 79 -33.65 21.96 -11.24
N THR A 80 -33.13 22.28 -10.06
CA THR A 80 -32.73 21.29 -9.06
C THR A 80 -33.95 20.83 -8.26
N ASN A 81 -34.06 19.53 -7.97
CA ASN A 81 -35.09 18.97 -7.08
C ASN A 81 -34.56 18.75 -5.66
N LEU A 82 -33.48 19.46 -5.31
CA LEU A 82 -32.73 19.26 -4.08
C LEU A 82 -33.33 20.04 -2.92
N LYS A 83 -33.42 19.39 -1.76
CA LYS A 83 -33.95 19.98 -0.53
C LYS A 83 -32.83 20.25 0.47
N HIS A 84 -33.11 21.13 1.43
CA HIS A 84 -32.21 21.34 2.56
C HIS A 84 -31.96 20.02 3.29
N GLY A 85 -30.68 19.65 3.46
CA GLY A 85 -30.24 18.45 4.16
C GLY A 85 -30.00 17.23 3.26
N ASP A 86 -30.30 17.31 1.96
CA ASP A 86 -30.09 16.20 1.02
C ASP A 86 -28.62 15.76 0.99
N MET A 87 -28.41 14.44 0.95
CA MET A 87 -27.09 13.82 0.81
C MET A 87 -26.80 13.56 -0.66
N ILE A 88 -25.71 14.09 -1.17
CA ILE A 88 -25.24 13.91 -2.54
C ILE A 88 -23.94 13.12 -2.51
N TYR A 89 -23.89 12.05 -3.28
CA TYR A 89 -22.72 11.17 -3.36
C TYR A 89 -21.86 11.59 -4.54
N LEU A 90 -20.61 11.94 -4.26
CA LEU A 90 -19.61 12.24 -5.27
C LEU A 90 -18.84 10.97 -5.61
N VAL A 91 -18.89 10.59 -6.89
CA VAL A 91 -18.14 9.45 -7.41
C VAL A 91 -17.17 9.95 -8.48
N PRO A 92 -15.85 9.82 -8.29
CA PRO A 92 -14.89 10.12 -9.33
C PRO A 92 -15.09 9.13 -10.48
N GLU A 93 -15.07 9.63 -11.70
CA GLU A 93 -15.22 8.86 -12.94
C GLU A 93 -13.88 8.19 -13.26
N ARG A 94 -13.46 7.26 -12.38
CA ARG A 94 -12.36 6.36 -12.66
C ARG A 94 -12.91 5.30 -13.59
N ALA A 95 -12.32 5.16 -14.78
CA ALA A 95 -12.62 4.06 -15.71
C ALA A 95 -12.82 2.75 -14.92
N ASN A 96 -14.04 2.22 -15.01
CA ASN A 96 -14.61 1.10 -14.26
C ASN A 96 -13.58 0.05 -13.82
N LEU A 97 -13.31 -0.04 -12.51
CA LEU A 97 -12.39 -1.02 -11.94
C LEU A 97 -13.08 -2.24 -11.29
N PHE A 98 -14.41 -2.34 -11.31
CA PHE A 98 -15.13 -3.53 -10.85
C PHE A 98 -16.43 -3.71 -11.64
N PRO A 99 -16.56 -4.70 -12.53
CA PRO A 99 -17.86 -5.17 -12.98
C PRO A 99 -18.55 -5.86 -11.81
N THR A 100 -19.68 -5.32 -11.37
CA THR A 100 -20.63 -6.05 -10.51
C THR A 100 -21.37 -7.06 -11.36
N ASP A 101 -21.16 -8.34 -11.09
CA ASP A 101 -21.95 -9.43 -11.66
C ASP A 101 -23.42 -9.29 -11.25
N THR A 102 -24.29 -9.17 -12.25
CA THR A 102 -25.70 -9.53 -12.10
C THR A 102 -26.12 -10.40 -13.27
N ASN A 103 -26.38 -11.66 -12.91
CA ASN A 103 -27.05 -12.74 -13.63
C ASN A 103 -27.84 -12.34 -14.90
N SER A 104 -27.56 -13.03 -16.00
CA SER A 104 -28.60 -13.56 -16.89
C SER A 104 -28.07 -14.76 -17.69
N SER A 105 -28.80 -15.86 -17.53
CA SER A 105 -28.73 -17.13 -18.24
C SER A 105 -28.96 -16.99 -19.76
N LEU A 106 -28.28 -17.83 -20.55
CA LEU A 106 -28.84 -18.74 -21.58
C LEU A 106 -27.92 -18.94 -22.80
N HIS A 107 -27.83 -20.22 -23.19
CA HIS A 107 -27.70 -20.77 -24.54
C HIS A 107 -26.43 -20.60 -25.39
N VAL A 108 -25.75 -21.74 -25.57
CA VAL A 108 -24.96 -22.15 -26.77
C VAL A 108 -25.99 -22.58 -27.84
N PRO A 109 -25.89 -22.25 -29.16
CA PRO A 109 -24.85 -22.88 -30.00
C PRO A 109 -24.31 -22.14 -31.26
N THR A 110 -23.05 -22.49 -31.58
CA THR A 110 -22.39 -22.73 -32.89
C THR A 110 -22.55 -21.80 -34.11
N ASP A 111 -21.37 -21.39 -34.61
CA ASP A 111 -20.87 -21.53 -36.00
C ASP A 111 -21.11 -20.48 -37.12
N ILE A 112 -19.97 -19.89 -37.54
CA ILE A 112 -19.40 -19.80 -38.91
C ILE A 112 -19.62 -18.53 -39.80
N LYS A 113 -18.45 -17.98 -40.20
CA LYS A 113 -18.01 -17.28 -41.45
C LYS A 113 -18.07 -15.74 -41.64
N SER A 114 -16.85 -15.16 -41.65
CA SER A 114 -16.18 -14.35 -42.70
C SER A 114 -16.93 -13.25 -43.48
N ASP A 115 -16.45 -12.00 -43.41
CA ASP A 115 -15.70 -11.32 -44.50
C ASP A 115 -15.46 -9.81 -44.23
N THR A 116 -14.24 -9.36 -44.58
CA THR A 116 -13.74 -7.96 -44.72
C THR A 116 -14.22 -7.30 -46.03
N PRO A 117 -13.77 -6.08 -46.45
CA PRO A 117 -13.52 -4.79 -45.77
C PRO A 117 -14.13 -3.59 -46.58
N THR A 118 -14.13 -2.34 -46.06
CA THR A 118 -13.93 -1.12 -46.90
C THR A 118 -13.77 0.20 -46.12
N ASN A 119 -12.61 0.85 -46.36
CA ASN A 119 -12.33 2.27 -46.62
C ASN A 119 -13.02 3.43 -45.87
N GLY A 120 -12.18 4.37 -45.40
CA GLY A 120 -12.33 5.78 -45.81
C GLY A 120 -12.18 6.89 -44.77
N ASN A 121 -10.95 7.39 -44.60
CA ASN A 121 -10.53 8.79 -44.37
C ASN A 121 -10.88 9.60 -43.10
N SER A 122 -9.85 9.76 -42.26
CA SER A 122 -9.08 11.01 -42.03
C SER A 122 -9.78 12.32 -41.68
N TYR A 123 -9.64 12.76 -40.42
CA TYR A 123 -9.44 14.18 -40.06
C TYR A 123 -8.40 14.33 -38.94
N ALA A 124 -7.62 15.40 -39.03
CA ALA A 124 -6.27 15.57 -38.50
C ALA A 124 -6.19 15.88 -36.99
N SER A 125 -5.14 15.36 -36.35
CA SER A 125 -4.74 15.68 -34.97
C SER A 125 -3.86 16.94 -34.91
N PRO A 126 -3.99 17.80 -33.89
CA PRO A 126 -2.95 18.77 -33.55
C PRO A 126 -1.78 18.05 -32.87
N LYS A 127 -0.56 18.36 -33.33
CA LYS A 127 0.70 17.99 -32.66
C LYS A 127 0.81 18.73 -31.33
N VAL A 128 0.87 17.99 -30.22
CA VAL A 128 1.32 18.48 -28.93
C VAL A 128 2.63 17.76 -28.60
N GLY A 129 3.63 18.54 -28.16
CA GLY A 129 5.02 18.16 -28.02
C GLY A 129 5.23 16.89 -27.22
N SER A 130 6.19 16.08 -27.69
CA SER A 130 6.69 14.90 -27.01
C SER A 130 7.29 15.30 -25.66
N PHE A 131 6.56 15.05 -24.58
CA PHE A 131 7.20 14.79 -23.31
C PHE A 131 7.77 13.38 -23.43
N GLN A 132 9.11 13.29 -23.50
CA GLN A 132 9.82 12.04 -23.30
C GLN A 132 9.49 11.58 -21.87
N ILE A 133 8.45 10.77 -21.75
CA ILE A 133 8.28 9.90 -20.60
C ILE A 133 9.42 8.91 -20.74
N ASN A 134 10.46 9.09 -19.94
CA ASN A 134 11.42 8.03 -19.70
C ASN A 134 10.62 6.84 -19.19
N ASN A 135 10.37 5.92 -20.11
CA ASN A 135 9.89 4.60 -19.81
C ASN A 135 10.80 4.05 -18.71
N LEU A 136 10.24 3.82 -17.53
CA LEU A 136 10.83 2.87 -16.59
C LEU A 136 10.54 1.47 -17.15
N THR A 137 11.12 1.19 -18.32
CA THR A 137 11.43 -0.15 -18.80
C THR A 137 12.13 -0.86 -17.67
N LYS A 138 11.62 -2.04 -17.29
CA LYS A 138 12.34 -3.07 -16.53
C LYS A 138 13.50 -2.48 -15.74
N SER A 139 13.22 -2.06 -14.50
CA SER A 139 14.29 -2.11 -13.53
C SER A 139 14.60 -3.60 -13.30
N SER A 140 15.37 -4.18 -14.22
CA SER A 140 16.60 -4.79 -13.76
C SER A 140 17.34 -3.66 -13.06
N THR A 141 17.01 -3.42 -11.79
CA THR A 141 18.04 -2.93 -10.90
C THR A 141 19.11 -3.98 -11.07
N ASN A 142 20.19 -3.63 -11.76
CA ASN A 142 21.41 -4.36 -11.50
C ASN A 142 21.52 -4.30 -9.97
N ALA A 143 21.51 -5.45 -9.31
CA ALA A 143 21.54 -5.52 -7.84
C ALA A 143 22.71 -4.71 -7.25
N THR A 144 23.66 -4.31 -8.11
CA THR A 144 24.80 -3.42 -7.88
C THR A 144 24.46 -1.96 -7.55
N ASP A 145 23.26 -1.45 -7.80
CA ASP A 145 22.91 -0.02 -7.54
C ASP A 145 21.95 0.20 -6.36
N ILE A 146 21.55 -0.87 -5.67
CA ILE A 146 20.72 -0.76 -4.47
C ILE A 146 21.67 -0.57 -3.27
N ARG A 147 21.64 0.64 -2.68
CA ARG A 147 22.35 0.90 -1.43
C ARG A 147 21.55 0.34 -0.26
N GLU A 148 22.12 -0.66 0.40
CA GLU A 148 21.57 -1.22 1.64
C GLU A 148 21.71 -0.24 2.82
N ASP A 149 20.85 -0.39 3.82
CA ASP A 149 20.94 0.38 5.06
C ASP A 149 22.19 0.00 5.84
N ASP A 150 22.80 0.98 6.52
CA ASP A 150 24.05 0.76 7.27
C ASP A 150 23.92 -0.32 8.34
N VAL A 151 22.74 -0.47 8.96
CA VAL A 151 22.46 -1.53 9.95
C VAL A 151 22.49 -2.92 9.33
N ASP A 152 22.00 -3.06 8.10
CA ASP A 152 21.96 -4.34 7.39
C ASP A 152 23.37 -4.77 6.98
N ILE A 153 24.18 -3.83 6.49
CA ILE A 153 25.60 -4.06 6.17
C ILE A 153 26.38 -4.53 7.40
N GLN A 154 26.05 -4.02 8.59
CA GLN A 154 26.66 -4.45 9.84
C GLN A 154 26.18 -5.84 10.26
N LEU A 155 24.88 -6.11 10.18
CA LEU A 155 24.27 -7.41 10.53
C LEU A 155 24.76 -8.54 9.64
N ASP A 156 25.02 -8.28 8.36
CA ASP A 156 25.50 -9.29 7.41
C ASP A 156 26.88 -9.85 7.77
N LYS A 157 27.70 -9.07 8.47
CA LYS A 157 29.01 -9.49 9.00
C LYS A 157 28.91 -10.37 10.24
N LEU A 158 27.74 -10.46 10.85
CA LEU A 158 27.51 -11.27 12.05
C LEU A 158 26.98 -12.66 11.67
N ASP A 159 27.53 -13.69 12.30
CA ASP A 159 27.04 -15.08 12.19
C ASP A 159 25.66 -15.22 12.86
N GLY A 160 25.47 -14.58 14.02
CA GLY A 160 24.20 -14.60 14.75
C GLY A 160 23.93 -15.89 15.53
N ARG A 161 24.83 -16.88 15.46
CA ARG A 161 24.74 -18.10 16.27
C ARG A 161 24.73 -17.79 17.75
N ILE A 162 23.84 -18.45 18.48
CA ILE A 162 23.68 -18.27 19.90
C ILE A 162 24.61 -19.24 20.64
N PRO A 163 25.57 -18.76 21.44
CA PRO A 163 26.47 -19.62 22.18
C PRO A 163 25.72 -20.38 23.28
N ARG A 164 25.98 -21.69 23.39
CA ARG A 164 25.49 -22.51 24.50
C ARG A 164 26.60 -22.80 25.49
N LYS A 165 26.23 -22.89 26.78
CA LYS A 165 27.12 -23.37 27.83
C LYS A 165 27.23 -24.89 27.76
N ARG A 166 28.33 -25.44 28.30
CA ARG A 166 28.49 -26.88 28.46
C ARG A 166 27.42 -27.40 29.43
N ASP A 167 26.70 -28.43 29.02
CA ASP A 167 25.76 -29.13 29.88
C ASP A 167 26.52 -30.10 30.80
N PRO A 168 26.48 -29.94 32.14
CA PRO A 168 27.22 -30.81 33.04
C PRO A 168 26.82 -32.29 32.98
N GLN A 169 25.56 -32.59 32.60
CA GLN A 169 25.03 -33.94 32.58
C GLN A 169 25.19 -34.60 31.20
N LEU A 170 25.00 -33.83 30.12
CA LEU A 170 24.98 -34.35 28.75
C LEU A 170 26.31 -34.21 28.00
N CYS A 171 27.25 -33.38 28.47
CA CYS A 171 28.53 -33.17 27.79
C CYS A 171 29.67 -34.04 28.35
N HIS A 172 29.92 -35.16 27.69
CA HIS A 172 31.05 -36.08 27.98
C HIS A 172 32.30 -35.76 27.15
N HIS A 173 32.79 -34.52 27.23
CA HIS A 173 34.02 -34.10 26.55
C HIS A 173 34.84 -33.14 27.41
N ASN A 174 36.11 -32.98 27.07
CA ASN A 174 37.01 -32.04 27.75
C ASN A 174 36.58 -30.57 27.53
N VAL A 175 37.20 -29.63 28.25
CA VAL A 175 36.85 -28.19 28.24
C VAL A 175 36.85 -27.58 26.83
N HIS A 176 37.76 -28.02 25.95
CA HIS A 176 37.84 -27.54 24.56
C HIS A 176 37.03 -28.37 23.54
N GLY A 177 36.44 -29.50 23.96
CA GLY A 177 35.57 -30.29 23.12
C GLY A 177 34.22 -29.61 22.90
N LYS A 178 33.53 -29.95 21.80
CA LYS A 178 32.14 -29.56 21.56
C LYS A 178 31.32 -30.79 21.16
N CYS A 179 30.08 -30.85 21.63
CA CYS A 179 29.10 -31.87 21.22
C CYS A 179 27.75 -31.22 20.88
N LEU A 180 26.78 -32.04 20.44
CA LEU A 180 25.42 -31.61 20.09
C LEU A 180 24.68 -30.81 21.18
N HIS A 181 25.09 -30.92 22.45
CA HIS A 181 24.48 -30.20 23.57
C HIS A 181 25.11 -28.83 23.86
N CYS A 182 26.31 -28.54 23.34
CA CYS A 182 27.03 -27.29 23.62
C CYS A 182 27.53 -26.55 22.38
N ILE A 183 27.34 -27.09 21.17
CA ILE A 183 27.55 -26.32 19.94
C ILE A 183 26.61 -25.11 19.89
N PRO A 184 27.05 -23.95 19.38
CA PRO A 184 26.16 -22.81 19.15
C PRO A 184 24.96 -23.22 18.28
N ILE A 185 23.79 -22.67 18.59
CA ILE A 185 22.55 -22.93 17.86
C ILE A 185 22.30 -21.81 16.84
N GLU A 186 21.52 -22.13 15.82
CA GLU A 186 21.18 -21.21 14.75
C GLU A 186 20.26 -20.07 15.25
N PRO A 187 20.35 -18.85 14.68
CA PRO A 187 19.56 -17.69 15.12
C PRO A 187 18.05 -17.87 14.96
N TYR A 188 17.62 -18.84 14.14
CA TYR A 188 16.22 -19.16 13.83
C TYR A 188 15.71 -20.42 14.54
N ASP A 189 16.44 -20.92 15.55
CA ASP A 189 16.03 -22.08 16.35
C ASP A 189 14.71 -21.82 17.11
N GLU A 190 13.68 -22.60 16.82
CA GLU A 190 12.34 -22.33 17.35
C GLU A 190 12.22 -22.58 18.86
N GLU A 191 12.96 -23.55 19.38
CA GLU A 191 12.92 -23.90 20.81
C GLU A 191 13.56 -22.79 21.64
N PHE A 192 14.72 -22.28 21.21
CA PHE A 192 15.36 -21.13 21.82
C PHE A 192 14.47 -19.88 21.82
N LEU A 193 13.85 -19.57 20.66
CA LEU A 193 12.99 -18.39 20.55
C LEU A 193 11.76 -18.49 21.48
N LYS A 194 11.15 -19.68 21.59
CA LYS A 194 10.01 -19.93 22.49
C LYS A 194 10.40 -19.89 23.98
N ASN A 195 11.58 -20.39 24.32
CA ASN A 195 12.04 -20.52 25.71
C ASN A 195 12.69 -19.25 26.29
N ARG A 196 12.90 -18.21 25.47
CA ARG A 196 13.38 -16.92 25.97
C ARG A 196 12.35 -16.28 26.92
N ASN A 197 12.82 -15.47 27.86
CA ASN A 197 11.95 -14.68 28.74
C ASN A 197 12.13 -13.17 28.48
N PRO A 198 11.14 -12.47 27.87
CA PRO A 198 9.90 -13.00 27.30
C PRO A 198 10.12 -13.80 26.00
N PRO A 199 9.16 -14.66 25.59
CA PRO A 199 9.27 -15.43 24.36
C PRO A 199 9.33 -14.56 23.11
N ILE A 200 10.21 -14.92 22.17
CA ILE A 200 10.33 -14.24 20.89
C ILE A 200 9.29 -14.84 19.92
N LYS A 201 8.25 -14.07 19.60
CA LYS A 201 7.10 -14.53 18.78
C LYS A 201 7.41 -14.69 17.29
N HIS A 202 8.35 -13.88 16.77
CA HIS A 202 8.80 -13.89 15.39
C HIS A 202 10.32 -13.75 15.37
N MET A 203 11.00 -14.48 14.49
CA MET A 203 12.43 -14.29 14.26
C MET A 203 12.70 -12.95 13.54
N SER A 204 13.93 -12.46 13.61
CA SER A 204 14.31 -11.29 12.82
C SER A 204 14.33 -11.65 11.32
N PHE A 205 14.14 -10.65 10.47
CA PHE A 205 14.21 -10.84 9.03
C PHE A 205 15.56 -11.42 8.59
N ARG A 206 16.67 -10.96 9.19
CA ARG A 206 18.01 -11.50 8.88
C ARG A 206 18.17 -12.95 9.30
N ALA A 207 17.62 -13.37 10.46
CA ALA A 207 17.57 -14.79 10.82
C ALA A 207 16.75 -15.62 9.83
N SER A 208 15.66 -15.07 9.29
CA SER A 208 14.85 -15.75 8.25
C SER A 208 15.59 -15.92 6.93
N ILE A 209 16.41 -14.92 6.53
CA ILE A 209 17.30 -15.02 5.37
C ILE A 209 18.31 -16.15 5.59
N ARG A 210 18.97 -16.20 6.77
CA ARG A 210 19.89 -17.29 7.11
C ARG A 210 19.20 -18.67 7.04
N LYS A 211 17.95 -18.78 7.51
CA LYS A 211 17.15 -20.01 7.42
C LYS A 211 16.92 -20.44 5.98
N LEU A 212 16.56 -19.50 5.09
CA LEU A 212 16.39 -19.77 3.66
C LEU A 212 17.71 -20.22 3.01
N GLN A 213 18.82 -19.52 3.27
CA GLN A 213 20.15 -19.88 2.76
C GLN A 213 20.57 -21.29 3.21
N SER A 214 20.31 -21.64 4.47
CA SER A 214 20.63 -22.99 4.99
C SER A 214 19.82 -24.10 4.32
N SER A 215 18.62 -23.79 3.84
CA SER A 215 17.70 -24.75 3.20
C SER A 215 18.04 -24.97 1.71
N THR A 216 18.77 -24.05 1.08
CA THR A 216 19.05 -24.02 -0.36
C THR A 216 20.42 -24.63 -0.76
N ALA A 217 21.05 -25.40 0.15
CA ALA A 217 22.28 -26.22 0.00
C ALA A 217 23.57 -25.66 0.65
N GLY A 218 24.42 -26.59 1.11
CA GLY A 218 25.51 -26.43 2.07
C GLY A 218 26.78 -25.69 1.62
N GLU A 219 26.66 -24.73 0.72
CA GLU A 219 27.76 -23.84 0.33
C GLU A 219 27.46 -22.42 0.85
N ARG A 220 28.46 -21.78 1.47
CA ARG A 220 28.35 -20.44 2.11
C ARG A 220 27.93 -19.30 1.17
N ASN A 221 27.69 -19.57 -0.12
CA ASN A 221 27.37 -18.62 -1.18
C ASN A 221 26.00 -18.89 -1.83
N THR A 222 25.09 -19.61 -1.18
CA THR A 222 23.73 -19.77 -1.70
C THR A 222 22.92 -18.48 -1.51
N PHE A 223 22.38 -17.96 -2.62
CA PHE A 223 21.55 -16.77 -2.63
C PHE A 223 20.18 -17.08 -2.03
N ALA A 224 19.72 -16.27 -1.07
CA ALA A 224 18.34 -16.35 -0.59
C ALA A 224 17.41 -15.77 -1.67
N SER A 225 16.56 -16.60 -2.27
CA SER A 225 15.50 -16.10 -3.14
C SER A 225 14.41 -15.44 -2.30
N LEU A 226 14.39 -14.11 -2.28
CA LEU A 226 13.34 -13.32 -1.66
C LEU A 226 12.30 -12.96 -2.72
N GLU A 227 11.13 -13.59 -2.65
CA GLU A 227 10.03 -13.33 -3.57
C GLU A 227 9.05 -12.32 -2.98
N ASN A 228 8.82 -11.22 -3.71
CA ASN A 228 7.71 -10.32 -3.42
C ASN A 228 6.43 -10.90 -4.02
N ILE A 229 5.50 -11.32 -3.17
CA ILE A 229 4.19 -11.82 -3.61
C ILE A 229 3.45 -10.69 -4.31
N SER A 230 3.19 -10.86 -5.61
CA SER A 230 2.37 -9.95 -6.40
C SER A 230 1.02 -10.58 -6.66
N CYS A 231 -0.03 -9.98 -6.10
CA CYS A 231 -1.43 -10.33 -6.38
C CYS A 231 -2.01 -9.54 -7.56
N SER A 232 -1.16 -8.83 -8.31
CA SER A 232 -1.57 -8.05 -9.48
C SER A 232 -1.58 -8.91 -10.74
N ILE A 233 -2.51 -8.61 -11.65
CA ILE A 233 -2.52 -9.22 -12.98
C ILE A 233 -1.26 -8.78 -13.73
N LYS A 234 -0.60 -9.72 -14.41
CA LYS A 234 0.57 -9.40 -15.25
C LYS A 234 0.11 -8.60 -16.47
N GLU A 235 0.53 -7.34 -16.56
CA GLU A 235 0.08 -6.40 -17.60
C GLU A 235 0.43 -6.84 -19.04
N LYS A 236 1.61 -7.47 -19.22
CA LYS A 236 2.10 -7.92 -20.53
C LYS A 236 2.09 -9.44 -20.60
N CYS A 237 0.94 -10.02 -20.94
CA CYS A 237 0.84 -11.46 -21.12
C CYS A 237 1.36 -11.90 -22.49
N ALA A 238 2.28 -12.87 -22.48
CA ALA A 238 2.93 -13.38 -23.70
C ALA A 238 2.00 -14.23 -24.59
N THR A 239 0.77 -14.55 -24.14
CA THR A 239 -0.15 -15.44 -24.86
C THR A 239 -1.05 -14.73 -25.88
N GLY A 240 -0.79 -13.46 -26.20
CA GLY A 240 -1.46 -12.76 -27.30
C GLY A 240 -2.92 -12.34 -27.07
N HIS A 241 -3.44 -12.44 -25.84
CA HIS A 241 -4.77 -11.90 -25.52
C HIS A 241 -4.74 -10.37 -25.36
N ALA A 242 -5.89 -9.71 -25.52
CA ALA A 242 -6.00 -8.28 -25.28
C ALA A 242 -5.61 -7.93 -23.83
N PRO A 243 -4.98 -6.77 -23.57
CA PRO A 243 -4.55 -6.39 -22.22
C PRO A 243 -5.76 -6.26 -21.27
N TRP A 244 -5.52 -6.49 -19.98
CA TRP A 244 -6.51 -6.22 -18.93
C TRP A 244 -7.02 -4.77 -19.04
N PRO A 245 -8.35 -4.51 -18.95
CA PRO A 245 -9.43 -5.41 -18.54
C PRO A 245 -10.11 -6.21 -19.66
N LYS A 246 -9.64 -6.13 -20.90
CA LYS A 246 -10.33 -6.73 -22.07
C LYS A 246 -10.01 -8.21 -22.27
N GLY A 247 -8.97 -8.74 -21.62
CA GLY A 247 -8.60 -10.15 -21.69
C GLY A 247 -7.73 -10.57 -20.51
N VAL A 248 -7.92 -11.81 -20.06
CA VAL A 248 -7.16 -12.47 -19.00
C VAL A 248 -7.01 -13.95 -19.33
N CYS A 249 -5.90 -14.56 -18.94
CA CYS A 249 -5.67 -16.00 -19.03
C CYS A 249 -5.08 -16.52 -17.73
N THR A 250 -5.06 -17.83 -17.56
CA THR A 250 -4.50 -18.49 -16.37
C THR A 250 -3.01 -18.21 -16.15
N LYS A 251 -2.26 -17.79 -17.18
CA LYS A 251 -0.83 -17.45 -17.07
C LYS A 251 -0.56 -16.03 -16.56
N CYS A 252 -1.50 -15.09 -16.77
CA CYS A 252 -1.38 -13.71 -16.28
C CYS A 252 -2.19 -13.42 -15.02
N GLN A 253 -3.19 -14.27 -14.73
CA GLN A 253 -3.89 -14.26 -13.46
C GLN A 253 -2.89 -14.55 -12.31
N PRO A 254 -2.98 -13.82 -11.19
CA PRO A 254 -2.20 -14.15 -10.01
C PRO A 254 -2.61 -15.51 -9.45
N ASN A 255 -1.65 -16.24 -8.89
CA ASN A 255 -1.94 -17.50 -8.21
C ASN A 255 -2.82 -17.25 -6.98
N PRO A 256 -3.72 -18.19 -6.62
CA PRO A 256 -4.42 -18.15 -5.36
C PRO A 256 -3.43 -18.03 -4.20
N VAL A 257 -3.73 -17.13 -3.24
CA VAL A 257 -2.87 -16.89 -2.09
C VAL A 257 -3.46 -17.55 -0.85
N THR A 258 -2.67 -18.38 -0.19
CA THR A 258 -2.98 -18.91 1.14
C THR A 258 -2.37 -18.01 2.20
N LEU A 259 -3.20 -17.41 3.06
CA LEU A 259 -2.75 -16.53 4.13
C LEU A 259 -2.16 -17.35 5.28
N MET A 260 -0.83 -17.39 5.36
CA MET A 260 -0.09 -18.00 6.46
C MET A 260 0.41 -16.93 7.42
N ARG A 261 0.56 -17.28 8.71
CA ARG A 261 1.19 -16.39 9.69
C ARG A 261 2.64 -16.13 9.27
N GLN A 262 3.01 -14.86 9.09
CA GLN A 262 4.39 -14.47 8.78
C GLN A 262 5.31 -14.88 9.95
N PRO A 263 6.37 -15.67 9.73
CA PRO A 263 7.20 -16.21 10.82
C PRO A 263 8.31 -15.23 11.29
N TYR A 264 8.52 -14.14 10.55
CA TYR A 264 9.55 -13.13 10.80
C TYR A 264 8.96 -11.72 10.81
N ARG A 265 9.76 -10.74 11.23
CA ARG A 265 9.46 -9.30 11.10
C ARG A 265 10.73 -8.53 10.74
N HIS A 266 10.58 -7.37 10.09
CA HIS A 266 11.71 -6.55 9.67
C HIS A 266 12.36 -5.77 10.82
N VAL A 267 11.55 -5.30 11.77
CA VAL A 267 12.00 -4.53 12.94
C VAL A 267 11.53 -5.26 14.21
N ASP A 268 12.44 -5.45 15.15
CA ASP A 268 12.23 -6.25 16.36
C ASP A 268 11.85 -5.46 17.60
N ASN A 269 12.26 -4.20 17.65
CA ASN A 269 12.02 -3.34 18.78
C ASN A 269 11.83 -1.89 18.32
N ILE A 270 11.03 -1.13 19.08
CA ILE A 270 10.91 0.31 18.93
C ILE A 270 11.32 0.92 20.26
N MET A 271 12.29 1.83 20.21
CA MET A 271 12.80 2.54 21.37
C MET A 271 12.64 4.04 21.13
N PHE A 272 12.03 4.74 22.08
CA PHE A 272 11.99 6.20 22.06
C PHE A 272 13.21 6.75 22.80
N GLU A 273 13.99 7.62 22.18
CA GLU A 273 15.18 8.21 22.82
C GLU A 273 14.83 9.01 24.07
N ASN A 274 13.67 9.67 24.06
CA ASN A 274 13.19 10.48 25.16
C ASN A 274 11.70 10.23 25.41
N GLY A 275 11.34 9.84 26.64
CA GLY A 275 9.94 9.66 27.04
C GLY A 275 9.09 10.93 26.95
N ASN A 276 9.72 12.11 27.05
CA ASN A 276 9.03 13.41 26.94
C ASN A 276 8.39 13.61 25.56
N MET A 277 8.98 13.04 24.50
CA MET A 277 8.42 13.10 23.15
C MET A 277 7.06 12.40 23.08
N VAL A 278 6.94 11.22 23.69
CA VAL A 278 5.67 10.48 23.76
C VAL A 278 4.66 11.26 24.60
N ASN A 279 5.09 11.81 25.75
CA ASN A 279 4.22 12.62 26.59
C ASN A 279 3.69 13.86 25.87
N ARG A 280 4.54 14.57 25.11
CA ARG A 280 4.14 15.73 24.30
C ARG A 280 3.09 15.34 23.25
N PHE A 281 3.31 14.21 22.57
CA PHE A 281 2.36 13.70 21.57
C PHE A 281 1.01 13.32 22.20
N LEU A 282 1.01 12.68 23.37
CA LEU A 282 -0.22 12.30 24.09
C LEU A 282 -1.00 13.49 24.68
N ASN A 283 -0.36 14.65 24.90
CA ASN A 283 -1.04 15.81 25.47
C ASN A 283 -2.19 16.32 24.61
N TYR A 284 -2.12 16.15 23.29
CA TYR A 284 -3.22 16.48 22.40
C TYR A 284 -4.48 15.65 22.72
N TRP A 285 -4.32 14.34 22.88
CA TRP A 285 -5.42 13.46 23.25
C TRP A 285 -5.95 13.78 24.65
N ARG A 286 -5.06 14.04 25.63
CA ARG A 286 -5.47 14.39 27.00
C ARG A 286 -6.31 15.67 27.07
N SER A 287 -5.99 16.66 26.25
CA SER A 287 -6.67 17.97 26.25
C SER A 287 -7.94 17.98 25.38
N SER A 288 -7.94 17.25 24.27
CA SER A 288 -9.03 17.33 23.29
C SER A 288 -9.97 16.12 23.27
N GLY A 289 -9.53 14.96 23.79
CA GLY A 289 -10.20 13.67 23.64
C GLY A 289 -10.15 13.07 22.22
N HIS A 290 -9.60 13.78 21.24
CA HIS A 290 -9.52 13.33 19.86
C HIS A 290 -8.25 12.52 19.60
N GLN A 291 -8.35 11.60 18.64
CA GLN A 291 -7.21 10.81 18.19
C GLN A 291 -6.17 11.68 17.49
N ARG A 292 -4.92 11.21 17.48
CA ARG A 292 -3.78 11.92 16.88
C ARG A 292 -2.87 10.94 16.16
N ILE A 293 -2.37 11.34 15.00
CA ILE A 293 -1.40 10.60 14.21
C ILE A 293 -0.11 11.41 14.11
N GLY A 294 1.04 10.72 14.12
CA GLY A 294 2.35 11.31 13.91
C GLY A 294 3.27 10.36 13.14
N PHE A 295 4.20 10.94 12.40
CA PHE A 295 5.27 10.22 11.72
C PHE A 295 6.49 10.12 12.64
N LEU A 296 6.98 8.90 12.83
CA LEU A 296 8.17 8.63 13.63
C LEU A 296 9.41 8.86 12.76
N TYR A 297 10.32 9.73 13.23
CA TYR A 297 11.61 9.97 12.61
C TYR A 297 12.72 9.48 13.52
N GLY A 298 13.73 8.85 12.93
CA GLY A 298 14.77 8.19 13.68
C GLY A 298 15.70 7.40 12.78
N ARG A 299 16.31 6.36 13.36
CA ARG A 299 17.26 5.47 12.66
C ARG A 299 17.07 4.02 13.10
N TYR A 300 17.63 3.11 12.32
CA TYR A 300 17.71 1.70 12.69
C TYR A 300 19.08 1.38 13.30
N GLU A 301 19.09 0.56 14.34
CA GLU A 301 20.29 0.08 15.01
C GLU A 301 20.19 -1.42 15.28
N ILE A 302 21.33 -2.07 15.53
CA ILE A 302 21.37 -3.47 15.94
C ILE A 302 20.70 -3.64 17.31
N TYR A 303 19.95 -4.73 17.46
CA TYR A 303 19.25 -5.07 18.70
C TYR A 303 19.58 -6.48 19.18
N ASP A 304 20.32 -6.57 20.29
CA ASP A 304 20.77 -7.84 20.88
C ASP A 304 19.66 -8.62 21.61
N GLY A 305 18.48 -8.01 21.78
CA GLY A 305 17.33 -8.67 22.39
C GLY A 305 16.73 -9.79 21.53
N VAL A 306 17.10 -9.86 20.24
CA VAL A 306 16.72 -10.93 19.30
C VAL A 306 17.94 -11.27 18.46
N PRO A 307 18.23 -12.56 18.17
CA PRO A 307 19.34 -12.92 17.29
C PRO A 307 19.24 -12.19 15.94
N LEU A 308 20.31 -11.48 15.54
CA LEU A 308 20.34 -10.63 14.35
C LEU A 308 19.16 -9.63 14.29
N GLY A 309 18.78 -9.06 15.43
CA GLY A 309 17.63 -8.18 15.54
C GLY A 309 17.92 -6.74 15.13
N VAL A 310 16.87 -6.02 14.74
CA VAL A 310 16.91 -4.58 14.43
C VAL A 310 15.99 -3.80 15.37
N ARG A 311 16.45 -2.68 15.92
CA ARG A 311 15.59 -1.72 16.64
C ARG A 311 15.43 -0.44 15.84
N ALA A 312 14.21 0.09 15.83
CA ALA A 312 13.94 1.47 15.41
C ALA A 312 14.11 2.39 16.61
N VAL A 313 15.10 3.29 16.55
CA VAL A 313 15.33 4.33 17.55
C VAL A 313 14.67 5.61 17.08
N VAL A 314 13.60 6.01 17.76
CA VAL A 314 12.79 7.18 17.42
C VAL A 314 13.37 8.41 18.11
N SER A 315 13.73 9.41 17.32
CA SER A 315 14.28 10.70 17.77
C SER A 315 13.24 11.82 17.76
N ALA A 316 12.26 11.76 16.86
CA ALA A 316 11.21 12.77 16.77
C ALA A 316 9.87 12.18 16.31
N ILE A 317 8.79 12.88 16.67
CA ILE A 317 7.44 12.66 16.13
C ILE A 317 7.02 13.93 15.43
N TYR A 318 6.74 13.85 14.12
CA TYR A 318 6.18 14.94 13.34
C TYR A 318 4.68 14.75 13.16
N GLU A 319 3.90 15.76 13.50
CA GLU A 319 2.44 15.71 13.41
C GLU A 319 1.96 16.43 12.14
N PRO A 320 1.52 15.71 11.10
CA PRO A 320 1.02 16.35 9.89
C PRO A 320 -0.32 17.06 10.16
N PRO A 321 -0.71 18.03 9.30
CA PRO A 321 -2.03 18.63 9.34
C PRO A 321 -3.13 17.57 9.27
N GLN A 322 -4.00 17.55 10.28
CA GLN A 322 -5.12 16.61 10.45
C GLN A 322 -6.27 17.32 11.17
#